data_AF-A0A366QWM9-F1
#
_entry.id   AF-A0A366QWM9-F1
#
_cell.length_a   1.000
_cell.length_b   1.000
_cell.length_c   1.000
_cell.angle_alpha   90.00
_cell.angle_beta   90.00
_cell.angle_gamma   90.00
#
_symmetry.space_group_name_H-M   'P 1'
#
loop_
_entity.id
_entity.type
_entity.pdbx_description
1 polymer ?
#
loop_
_entity_poly.entity_id
_entity_poly.type
_entity_poly.pdbx_seq_one_letter_code
_entity_poly.pdbx_strand_id
1 'polypeptide(L)'
;MDYVRDFHIYALGLWWMYQGLMALDDPKEHLSTQGIKSTKSSDDYSNFAPVYMLGFRDFSMGIFIVAHHYHDNLTAILTLIGIMGFIKIGDAIVVIAAEEESTRKKAVQNLAWGVGLLGWLVFLAKN
;
A
#
# COMPACT_ATOMS: atom_id res chain seq x y z
N MET A 1 0.23 -27.04 7.20
CA MET A 1 0.10 -26.19 6.00
C MET A 1 -1.30 -25.63 6.04
N ASP A 2 -1.46 -24.39 6.51
CA ASP A 2 -2.76 -23.72 6.51
C ASP A 2 -2.92 -23.01 5.17
N TYR A 3 -3.50 -23.73 4.20
CA TYR A 3 -3.70 -23.27 2.84
C TYR A 3 -4.41 -21.92 2.76
N VAL A 4 -5.26 -21.61 3.73
CA VAL A 4 -5.97 -20.33 3.80
C VAL A 4 -4.97 -19.22 4.08
N ARG A 5 -4.14 -19.37 5.11
CA ARG A 5 -3.10 -18.40 5.46
C ARG A 5 -2.13 -18.14 4.31
N ASP A 6 -1.66 -19.21 3.67
CA ASP A 6 -0.68 -19.12 2.59
C ASP A 6 -1.26 -18.37 1.38
N PHE A 7 -2.52 -18.67 1.03
CA PHE A 7 -3.25 -17.92 -0.01
C PHE A 7 -3.35 -16.43 0.32
N HIS A 8 -3.68 -16.08 1.56
CA HIS A 8 -3.84 -14.68 1.97
C HIS A 8 -2.52 -13.91 1.89
N ILE A 9 -1.40 -14.55 2.26
CA ILE A 9 -0.07 -13.94 2.20
C ILE A 9 0.38 -13.73 0.76
N TYR A 10 0.25 -14.76 -0.11
CA TYR A 10 0.60 -14.62 -1.52
C TYR A 10 -0.28 -13.61 -2.24
N ALA A 11 -1.60 -13.63 -2.00
CA ALA A 11 -2.52 -12.67 -2.60
C ALA A 11 -2.17 -11.23 -2.21
N LEU A 12 -1.84 -10.99 -0.94
CA LEU A 12 -1.41 -9.67 -0.47
C LEU A 12 -0.10 -9.22 -1.15
N GLY A 13 0.90 -10.10 -1.20
CA GLY A 13 2.18 -9.80 -1.86
C GLY A 13 2.01 -9.46 -3.34
N LEU A 14 1.26 -10.28 -4.08
CA LEU A 14 0.96 -10.06 -5.49
C LEU A 14 0.14 -8.78 -5.72
N TRP A 15 -0.81 -8.48 -4.83
CA TRP A 15 -1.60 -7.25 -4.90
C TRP A 15 -0.72 -5.99 -4.76
N TRP A 16 0.22 -5.99 -3.82
CA TRP A 16 1.17 -4.87 -3.67
C TRP A 16 2.13 -4.75 -4.85
N MET A 17 2.59 -5.87 -5.42
CA MET A 17 3.36 -5.85 -6.66
C MET A 17 2.55 -5.23 -7.81
N TYR A 18 1.28 -5.61 -7.96
CA TYR A 18 0.40 -5.06 -8.99
C TYR A 18 0.18 -3.55 -8.83
N GLN A 19 -0.13 -3.09 -7.62
CA GLN A 19 -0.32 -1.66 -7.34
C GLN A 19 0.97 -0.85 -7.60
N GLY A 20 2.12 -1.40 -7.18
CA GLY A 20 3.41 -0.79 -7.45
C GLY A 20 3.71 -0.69 -8.94
N LEU A 21 3.45 -1.75 -9.70
CA LEU A 21 3.66 -1.78 -11.15
C LEU A 21 2.76 -0.77 -11.87
N MET A 22 1.48 -0.68 -11.49
CA MET A 22 0.54 0.29 -12.07
C MET A 22 0.98 1.74 -11.80
N ALA A 23 1.52 2.03 -10.61
CA ALA A 23 2.06 3.35 -10.30
C ALA A 23 3.34 3.70 -11.08
N LEU A 24 4.13 2.69 -11.48
CA LEU A 24 5.32 2.88 -12.30
C LEU A 24 4.99 3.02 -13.80
N ASP A 25 3.97 2.31 -14.28
CA ASP A 25 3.56 2.26 -15.69
C ASP A 25 2.72 3.49 -16.09
N ASP A 26 1.66 3.82 -15.32
CA ASP A 26 0.85 5.02 -15.54
C ASP A 26 0.70 5.84 -14.23
N PRO A 27 1.71 6.68 -13.90
CA PRO A 27 1.66 7.50 -12.70
C PRO A 27 0.54 8.55 -12.73
N LYS A 28 0.04 8.93 -13.91
CA LYS A 28 -1.01 9.94 -14.07
C LYS A 28 -2.38 9.36 -13.76
N GLU A 29 -2.68 8.17 -14.28
CA GLU A 29 -3.88 7.42 -13.93
C GLU A 29 -3.87 7.04 -12.44
N HIS A 30 -2.70 6.67 -11.90
CA HIS A 30 -2.54 6.36 -10.49
C HIS A 30 -2.80 7.59 -9.58
N LEU A 31 -2.34 8.78 -9.95
CA LEU A 31 -2.66 10.03 -9.23
C LEU A 31 -4.15 10.36 -9.28
N SER A 32 -4.78 10.18 -10.44
CA SER A 32 -6.21 10.42 -10.65
C SER A 32 -7.07 9.51 -9.77
N THR A 33 -6.73 8.20 -9.71
CA THR A 33 -7.41 7.24 -8.83
C THR A 33 -7.22 7.56 -7.35
N GLN A 34 -6.10 8.18 -6.98
CA GLN A 34 -5.86 8.70 -5.64
C GLN A 34 -6.55 10.05 -5.34
N GLY A 35 -7.33 10.59 -6.28
CA GLY A 35 -8.08 11.84 -6.11
C GLY A 35 -7.22 13.09 -6.22
N ILE A 36 -5.96 12.97 -6.64
CA ILE A 36 -5.07 14.12 -6.86
C ILE A 36 -5.30 14.60 -8.30
N LYS A 37 -6.01 15.72 -8.46
CA LYS A 37 -6.12 16.38 -9.76
C LYS A 37 -4.76 16.95 -10.15
N SER A 38 -4.12 16.36 -11.16
CA SER A 38 -2.96 16.99 -11.81
C SER A 38 -3.42 18.28 -12.47
N THR A 39 -3.08 19.42 -11.86
CA THR A 39 -3.39 20.77 -12.36
C THR A 39 -2.27 21.36 -13.22
N LYS A 40 -1.19 20.61 -13.50
CA LYS A 40 -0.05 21.10 -14.28
C LYS A 40 0.35 20.14 -15.39
N SER A 41 0.83 20.75 -16.48
CA SER A 41 1.24 20.14 -17.76
C SER A 41 2.03 18.84 -17.60
N SER A 42 1.77 17.89 -18.50
CA SER A 42 2.30 16.52 -18.59
C SER A 42 3.80 16.39 -18.82
N ASP A 43 4.52 17.49 -19.02
CA ASP A 43 5.88 17.44 -19.58
C ASP A 43 6.98 17.48 -18.53
N ASP A 44 6.64 17.56 -17.24
CA ASP A 44 7.61 17.60 -16.15
C ASP A 44 7.67 16.25 -15.39
N TYR A 45 8.49 15.33 -15.91
CA TYR A 45 8.74 14.02 -15.29
C TYR A 45 9.24 14.12 -13.83
N SER A 46 9.84 15.24 -13.44
CA SER A 46 10.30 15.46 -12.06
C SER A 46 9.14 15.56 -11.05
N ASN A 47 7.93 15.88 -11.54
CA ASN A 47 6.72 16.06 -10.72
C ASN A 47 6.07 14.72 -10.31
N PHE A 48 6.48 13.60 -10.94
CA PHE A 48 6.00 12.25 -10.61
C PHE A 48 6.94 11.49 -9.66
N ALA A 49 8.07 12.08 -9.24
CA ALA A 49 9.02 11.43 -8.33
C ALA A 49 8.37 10.84 -7.06
N PRO A 50 7.41 11.51 -6.38
CA PRO A 50 6.70 10.92 -5.24
C PRO A 50 5.88 9.67 -5.62
N VAL A 51 5.31 9.64 -6.82
CA VAL A 51 4.53 8.49 -7.33
C VAL A 51 5.43 7.32 -7.64
N TYR A 52 6.57 7.56 -8.30
CA TYR A 52 7.56 6.52 -8.55
C TYR A 52 8.14 5.94 -7.25
N MET A 53 8.42 6.77 -6.25
CA MET A 53 8.84 6.31 -4.93
C MET A 53 7.77 5.44 -4.25
N LEU A 54 6.49 5.85 -4.36
CA LEU A 54 5.37 5.08 -3.81
C LEU A 54 5.21 3.74 -4.54
N GLY A 55 5.29 3.74 -5.87
CA GLY A 55 5.21 2.54 -6.69
C GLY A 55 6.34 1.56 -6.42
N PHE A 56 7.58 2.07 -6.34
CA PHE A 56 8.74 1.26 -5.99
C PHE A 56 8.63 0.67 -4.57
N ARG A 57 8.13 1.46 -3.60
CA ARG A 57 7.85 0.97 -2.25
C ARG A 57 6.85 -0.18 -2.30
N ASP A 58 5.68 0.03 -2.91
CA ASP A 58 4.63 -0.99 -2.90
C ASP A 58 5.06 -2.25 -3.65
N PHE A 59 5.77 -2.10 -4.78
CA PHE A 59 6.36 -3.21 -5.51
C PHE A 59 7.40 -3.99 -4.69
N SER A 60 8.35 -3.29 -4.04
CA SER A 60 9.39 -3.91 -3.22
C SER A 60 8.82 -4.60 -1.98
N MET A 61 7.79 -4.03 -1.35
CA MET A 61 7.09 -4.68 -0.24
C MET A 61 6.37 -5.96 -0.69
N GLY A 62 5.77 -5.95 -1.88
CA GLY A 62 5.14 -7.14 -2.45
C GLY A 62 6.15 -8.28 -2.70
N ILE A 63 7.31 -7.95 -3.29
CA ILE A 63 8.43 -8.91 -3.44
C ILE A 63 8.89 -9.42 -2.08
N PHE A 64 9.05 -8.54 -1.09
CA PHE A 64 9.48 -8.91 0.25
C PHE A 64 8.54 -9.94 0.87
N ILE A 65 7.22 -9.72 0.78
CA ILE A 65 6.19 -10.63 1.31
C ILE A 65 6.30 -12.00 0.64
N VAL A 66 6.32 -12.04 -0.70
CA VAL A 66 6.37 -13.30 -1.45
C VAL A 66 7.67 -14.07 -1.13
N ALA A 67 8.82 -13.39 -1.13
CA ALA A 67 10.11 -14.01 -0.87
C ALA A 67 10.23 -14.55 0.57
N HIS A 68 9.76 -13.78 1.57
CA HIS A 68 9.79 -14.23 2.96
C HIS A 68 8.78 -15.34 3.21
N HIS A 69 7.66 -15.35 2.49
CA HIS A 69 6.70 -16.43 2.60
C HIS A 69 7.24 -17.74 2.02
N TYR A 70 7.95 -17.66 0.89
CA TYR A 70 8.66 -18.80 0.31
C TYR A 70 9.71 -19.41 1.26
N HIS A 71 10.28 -18.61 2.17
CA HIS A 71 11.21 -19.04 3.20
C HIS A 71 10.55 -19.30 4.57
N ASP A 72 9.21 -19.42 4.63
CA ASP A 72 8.44 -19.65 5.86
C ASP A 72 8.70 -18.62 6.99
N ASN A 73 9.15 -17.41 6.63
CA ASN A 73 9.46 -16.35 7.59
C ASN A 73 8.23 -15.48 7.89
N LEU A 74 7.26 -16.10 8.57
CA LEU A 74 6.00 -15.44 8.93
C LEU A 74 6.21 -14.20 9.82
N THR A 75 7.18 -14.23 10.73
CA THR A 75 7.47 -13.10 11.64
C THR A 75 7.85 -11.84 10.87
N ALA A 76 8.69 -11.95 9.84
CA ALA A 76 9.06 -10.81 9.00
C ALA A 76 7.85 -10.23 8.25
N ILE A 77 6.99 -11.11 7.73
CA ILE A 77 5.77 -10.73 7.01
C ILE A 77 4.80 -9.98 7.93
N LEU A 78 4.50 -10.55 9.11
CA LEU A 78 3.61 -9.93 10.09
C LEU A 78 4.15 -8.58 10.57
N THR A 79 5.46 -8.49 10.81
CA THR A 79 6.10 -7.23 11.20
C THR A 79 5.90 -6.18 10.12
N LEU A 80 6.11 -6.54 8.85
CA LEU A 80 5.94 -5.61 7.74
C LEU A 80 4.48 -5.17 7.57
N ILE A 81 3.51 -6.10 7.68
CA ILE A 81 2.08 -5.79 7.64
C ILE A 81 1.73 -4.81 8.76
N GLY A 82 2.27 -5.01 9.96
CA GLY A 82 2.07 -4.11 11.10
C GLY A 82 2.58 -2.70 10.82
N ILE A 83 3.82 -2.58 10.35
CA ILE A 83 4.43 -1.29 9.97
C ILE A 83 3.58 -0.58 8.92
N MET A 84 3.19 -1.28 7.85
CA MET A 84 2.38 -0.72 6.78
C MET A 84 0.98 -0.29 7.25
N GLY A 85 0.38 -1.04 8.18
CA GLY A 85 -0.86 -0.66 8.83
C GLY A 85 -0.75 0.69 9.54
N PHE A 86 0.31 0.89 10.33
CA PHE A 86 0.56 2.16 11.00
C PHE A 86 0.88 3.31 10.03
N ILE A 87 1.68 3.06 8.98
CA ILE A 87 1.96 4.06 7.94
C ILE A 87 0.65 4.57 7.32
N LYS A 88 -0.27 3.65 6.96
CA LYS A 88 -1.56 4.02 6.37
C LYS A 88 -2.45 4.82 7.33
N ILE A 89 -2.45 4.49 8.62
CA ILE A 89 -3.16 5.30 9.62
C ILE A 89 -2.52 6.70 9.73
N GLY A 90 -1.19 6.77 9.75
CA GLY A 90 -0.44 8.03 9.75
C GLY A 90 -0.77 8.90 8.53
N ASP A 91 -0.78 8.31 7.33
CA ASP A 91 -1.19 8.99 6.10
C ASP A 91 -2.62 9.54 6.20
N ALA A 92 -3.54 8.79 6.82
CA ALA A 92 -4.92 9.26 7.04
C ALA A 92 -4.96 10.47 7.98
N ILE A 93 -4.21 10.45 9.08
CA ILE A 93 -4.13 11.58 10.04
C ILE A 93 -3.59 12.84 9.35
N VAL A 94 -2.51 12.70 8.57
CA VAL A 94 -1.89 13.82 7.83
C VAL A 94 -2.88 14.41 6.83
N VAL A 95 -3.61 13.58 6.09
CA VAL A 95 -4.60 14.05 5.12
C VAL A 95 -5.78 14.75 5.80
N ILE A 96 -6.27 14.25 6.94
CA ILE A 96 -7.35 14.90 7.70
C ILE A 96 -6.90 16.27 8.22
N ALA A 97 -5.66 16.37 8.72
CA ALA A 97 -5.10 17.61 9.24
C ALA A 97 -4.89 18.70 8.18
N ALA A 98 -4.82 18.33 6.89
CA ALA A 98 -4.69 19.28 5.78
C ALA A 98 -6.00 20.01 5.42
N GLU A 99 -7.14 19.65 6.04
CA GLU A 99 -8.48 20.29 5.91
C GLU A 99 -9.01 20.45 4.47
N GLU A 100 -8.48 19.73 3.49
CA GLU A 100 -8.92 19.84 2.10
C GLU A 100 -10.08 18.86 1.82
N GLU A 101 -11.28 19.38 1.53
CA GLU A 101 -12.51 18.57 1.35
C GLU A 101 -12.38 17.51 0.24
N SER A 102 -11.57 17.80 -0.79
CA SER A 102 -11.23 16.91 -1.90
C SER A 102 -10.49 15.64 -1.46
N THR A 103 -9.83 15.67 -0.29
CA THR A 103 -8.96 14.59 0.19
C THR A 103 -9.59 13.69 1.25
N ARG A 104 -10.80 14.01 1.73
CA ARG A 104 -11.53 13.21 2.76
C ARG A 104 -11.71 11.75 2.36
N LYS A 105 -11.97 11.49 1.07
CA LYS A 105 -12.09 10.11 0.54
C LYS A 105 -10.79 9.32 0.71
N LYS A 106 -9.64 9.98 0.48
CA LYS A 106 -8.31 9.38 0.60
C LYS A 106 -7.96 9.08 2.07
N ALA A 107 -8.33 9.96 2.99
CA ALA A 107 -8.20 9.71 4.42
C ALA A 107 -8.97 8.45 4.86
N VAL A 108 -10.25 8.35 4.46
CA VAL A 108 -11.08 7.16 4.78
C VAL A 108 -10.47 5.89 4.18
N GLN A 109 -10.00 5.95 2.94
CA GLN A 109 -9.35 4.81 2.29
C GLN A 109 -8.08 4.37 3.02
N ASN A 110 -7.20 5.31 3.38
CA ASN A 110 -5.98 5.01 4.13
C ASN A 110 -6.29 4.44 5.52
N LEU A 111 -7.31 4.96 6.20
CA LEU A 111 -7.73 4.45 7.51
C LEU A 111 -8.31 3.03 7.40
N ALA A 112 -9.14 2.77 6.38
CA ALA A 112 -9.70 1.44 6.11
C ALA A 112 -8.59 0.42 5.81
N TRP A 113 -7.61 0.78 4.98
CA TRP A 113 -6.46 -0.08 4.70
C TRP A 113 -5.59 -0.30 5.94
N GLY A 114 -5.34 0.74 6.73
CA GLY A 114 -4.54 0.63 7.95
C GLY A 114 -5.17 -0.31 8.99
N VAL A 115 -6.44 -0.10 9.30
CA VAL A 115 -7.20 -0.98 10.20
C VAL A 115 -7.34 -2.39 9.61
N GLY A 116 -7.59 -2.49 8.30
CA GLY A 116 -7.65 -3.77 7.60
C GLY A 116 -6.37 -4.58 7.73
N LEU A 117 -5.20 -3.96 7.50
CA LEU A 117 -3.90 -4.61 7.65
C LEU A 117 -3.62 -5.04 9.09
N LEU A 118 -3.96 -4.21 10.09
CA LEU A 118 -3.79 -4.58 11.50
C LEU A 118 -4.74 -5.71 11.92
N GLY A 119 -5.99 -5.70 11.46
CA GLY A 119 -6.93 -6.80 11.69
C GLY A 119 -6.47 -8.09 11.01
N TRP A 120 -5.96 -7.98 9.79
CA TRP A 120 -5.40 -9.09 9.03
C TRP A 120 -4.13 -9.66 9.70
N LEU A 121 -3.29 -8.81 10.28
CA LEU A 121 -2.15 -9.22 11.09
C LEU A 121 -2.59 -10.11 12.26
N VAL A 122 -3.62 -9.71 13.00
CA VAL A 122 -4.13 -10.49 14.13
C VAL A 122 -4.72 -11.83 13.66
N PHE A 123 -5.37 -11.84 12.50
CA PHE A 123 -5.89 -13.07 11.89
C PHE A 123 -4.76 -14.03 11.48
N LEU A 124 -3.75 -13.55 10.76
CA LEU A 124 -2.62 -14.36 10.31
C LEU A 124 -1.69 -14.80 11.45
N ALA A 125 -1.65 -14.06 12.57
CA ALA A 125 -0.84 -14.44 13.72
C ALA A 125 -1.47 -15.56 14.56
N LYS A 126 -2.79 -15.77 14.43
CA LYS A 126 -3.54 -16.78 15.21
C LYS A 126 -3.74 -18.11 14.48
N ASN A 127 -3.71 -18.09 13.15
CA ASN A 127 -3.87 -19.25 12.28
C ASN A 127 -2.53 -19.62 11.64
#